data_AF-A0A946DHC7-F1
#
_entry.id   AF-A0A946DHC7-F1
#
_cell.length_a   1.000
_cell.length_b   1.000
_cell.length_c   1.000
_cell.angle_alpha   90.00
_cell.angle_beta   90.00
_cell.angle_gamma   90.00
#
_symmetry.space_group_name_H-M   'P 1'
#
loop_
_entity.id
_entity.type
_entity.pdbx_description
1 polymer ?
#
loop_
_entity_poly.entity_id
_entity_poly.type
_entity_poly.pdbx_seq_one_letter_code
_entity_poly.pdbx_strand_id
1 'polypeptide(L)'
;MKKVNTVQHALVDAIRQSSNYNPNTQVKPTVVLWTDKECQWQPVLSQLQKVLPELFILGGYDTENRTGPAIWLKCVIANTLESIELPERLTPIIYLPGISRNELRAIELCPDAIKPLAELQYRGVLWSQHNGKDWTVNAFLTSAAGGLSLDVAKDKNTHEALSRALAEVLYKDIHSL
;
A
#
# COMPACT_ATOMS: atom_id res chain seq x y z
N MET A 1 20.62 16.85 8.60
CA MET A 1 19.89 16.33 7.43
C MET A 1 18.56 17.06 7.34
N LYS A 2 18.25 17.72 6.22
CA LYS A 2 16.90 18.27 6.01
C LYS A 2 15.92 17.09 5.97
N LYS A 3 14.89 17.12 6.80
CA LYS A 3 13.81 16.14 6.80
C LYS A 3 13.20 16.15 5.39
N VAL A 4 13.21 15.01 4.70
CA VAL A 4 12.60 14.93 3.37
C VAL A 4 11.10 15.01 3.59
N ASN A 5 10.51 16.17 3.30
CA ASN A 5 9.11 16.47 3.61
C ASN A 5 8.21 16.33 2.37
N THR A 6 8.51 15.41 1.45
CA THR A 6 7.66 15.20 0.27
C THR A 6 6.47 14.30 0.59
N VAL A 7 5.40 14.42 -0.19
CA VAL A 7 4.23 13.55 -0.09
C VAL A 7 4.62 12.07 -0.24
N GLN A 8 5.53 11.75 -1.17
CA GLN A 8 6.07 10.40 -1.35
C GLN A 8 6.75 9.88 -0.09
N HIS A 9 7.59 10.69 0.55
CA HIS A 9 8.31 10.27 1.76
C HIS A 9 7.33 9.97 2.89
N ALA A 10 6.35 10.85 3.10
CA ALA A 10 5.33 10.65 4.12
C ALA A 10 4.43 9.43 3.83
N LEU A 11 4.12 9.16 2.55
CA LEU A 11 3.39 7.95 2.13
C LEU A 11 4.19 6.69 2.43
N VAL A 12 5.46 6.64 2.03
CA VAL A 12 6.37 5.53 2.30
C VAL A 12 6.49 5.27 3.80
N ASP A 13 6.67 6.32 4.59
CA ASP A 13 6.75 6.22 6.04
C ASP A 13 5.44 5.72 6.64
N ALA A 14 4.29 6.22 6.20
CA ALA A 14 2.99 5.79 6.70
C ALA A 14 2.73 4.30 6.43
N ILE A 15 3.07 3.81 5.23
CA ILE A 15 2.92 2.41 4.88
C ILE A 15 3.87 1.55 5.73
N ARG A 16 5.15 1.91 5.85
CA ARG A 16 6.12 1.15 6.65
C ARG A 16 5.77 1.12 8.12
N GLN A 17 5.32 2.25 8.68
CA GLN A 17 4.90 2.35 10.08
C GLN A 17 3.71 1.44 10.41
N SER A 18 2.89 1.07 9.42
CA SER A 18 1.79 0.12 9.64
C SER A 18 2.28 -1.27 10.07
N SER A 19 3.53 -1.63 9.72
CA SER A 19 4.16 -2.89 10.13
C SER A 19 4.76 -2.86 11.54
N ASN A 20 4.73 -1.70 12.22
CA ASN A 20 5.19 -1.60 13.61
C ASN A 20 4.32 -2.45 14.53
N TYR A 21 4.95 -3.14 15.46
CA TYR A 21 4.28 -4.02 16.41
C TYR A 21 4.98 -3.97 17.76
N ASN A 22 4.25 -4.27 18.82
CA ASN A 22 4.84 -4.42 20.15
C ASN A 22 5.26 -5.89 20.37
N PRO A 23 6.57 -6.21 20.39
CA PRO A 23 7.02 -7.60 20.52
C PRO A 23 6.64 -8.25 21.86
N ASN A 24 6.25 -7.47 22.88
CA ASN A 24 5.79 -8.00 24.16
C ASN A 24 4.35 -8.53 24.12
N THR A 25 3.55 -8.10 23.13
CA THR A 25 2.12 -8.45 23.05
C THR A 25 1.67 -8.96 21.69
N GLN A 26 2.51 -8.83 20.65
CA GLN A 26 2.18 -9.14 19.26
C GLN A 26 3.31 -9.90 18.58
N VAL A 27 2.94 -10.76 17.63
CA VAL A 27 3.87 -11.38 16.68
C VAL A 27 4.16 -10.40 15.54
N LYS A 28 5.40 -10.41 15.03
CA LYS A 28 5.78 -9.61 13.86
C LYS A 28 4.83 -9.86 12.67
N PRO A 29 4.25 -8.82 12.06
CA PRO A 29 3.46 -8.98 10.84
C PRO A 29 4.31 -9.56 9.70
N THR A 30 3.77 -10.56 9.01
CA THR A 30 4.48 -11.19 7.87
C THR A 30 4.41 -10.33 6.59
N VAL A 31 3.42 -9.43 6.51
CA VAL A 31 3.13 -8.64 5.31
C VAL A 31 2.30 -7.40 5.68
N VAL A 32 2.47 -6.32 4.92
CA VAL A 32 1.55 -5.19 4.84
C VAL A 32 0.66 -5.36 3.62
N LEU A 33 -0.65 -5.43 3.82
CA LEU A 33 -1.65 -5.50 2.76
C LEU A 33 -2.19 -4.10 2.48
N TRP A 34 -2.04 -3.66 1.24
CA TRP A 34 -2.53 -2.38 0.76
C TRP A 34 -3.68 -2.60 -0.21
N THR A 35 -4.91 -2.44 0.28
CA THR A 35 -6.14 -2.54 -0.51
C THR A 35 -6.47 -1.20 -1.17
N ASP A 36 -6.91 -1.26 -2.43
CA ASP A 36 -7.34 -0.08 -3.19
C ASP A 36 -8.44 -0.47 -4.19
N LYS A 37 -9.69 -0.34 -3.76
CA LYS A 37 -10.85 -0.75 -4.56
C LYS A 37 -10.97 0.01 -5.88
N GLU A 38 -10.61 1.28 -5.87
CA GLU A 38 -10.77 2.18 -7.02
C GLU A 38 -9.48 2.32 -7.84
N CYS A 39 -8.41 1.60 -7.46
CA CYS A 39 -7.10 1.62 -8.12
C CYS A 39 -6.50 3.04 -8.22
N GLN A 40 -6.82 3.94 -7.29
CA GLN A 40 -6.38 5.33 -7.34
C GLN A 40 -4.85 5.48 -7.29
N TRP A 41 -4.15 4.55 -6.63
CA TRP A 41 -2.69 4.61 -6.51
C TRP A 41 -1.94 3.96 -7.67
N GLN A 42 -2.65 3.21 -8.53
CA GLN A 42 -2.05 2.46 -9.63
C GLN A 42 -1.14 3.29 -10.56
N PRO A 43 -1.49 4.54 -10.93
CA PRO A 43 -0.64 5.36 -11.81
C PRO A 43 0.76 5.68 -11.26
N VAL A 44 0.97 5.56 -9.95
CA VAL A 44 2.24 5.91 -9.29
C VAL A 44 3.01 4.72 -8.74
N LEU A 45 2.48 3.49 -8.85
CA LEU A 45 3.13 2.30 -8.29
C LEU A 45 4.53 2.08 -8.83
N SER A 46 4.77 2.23 -10.14
CA SER A 46 6.11 2.07 -10.71
C SER A 46 7.12 3.07 -10.14
N GLN A 47 6.67 4.24 -9.68
CA GLN A 47 7.53 5.21 -8.99
C GLN A 47 7.75 4.80 -7.54
N LEU A 48 6.70 4.35 -6.85
CA LEU A 48 6.77 3.88 -5.47
C LEU A 48 7.65 2.64 -5.34
N GLN A 49 7.58 1.69 -6.27
CA GLN A 49 8.43 0.49 -6.27
C GLN A 49 9.93 0.81 -6.42
N LYS A 50 10.32 2.00 -6.90
CA LYS A 50 11.73 2.44 -6.92
C LYS A 50 12.24 2.81 -5.52
N VAL A 51 11.36 3.25 -4.63
CA VAL A 51 11.68 3.67 -3.25
C VAL A 51 11.22 2.65 -2.18
N LEU A 52 10.33 1.74 -2.57
CA LEU A 52 9.84 0.58 -1.83
C LEU A 52 10.26 -0.69 -2.56
N PRO A 53 11.52 -1.14 -2.42
CA PRO A 53 11.97 -2.43 -2.97
C PRO A 53 11.12 -3.62 -2.48
N GLU A 54 10.49 -3.51 -1.32
CA GLU A 54 9.59 -4.50 -0.73
C GLU A 54 8.13 -4.43 -1.24
N LEU A 55 7.81 -3.56 -2.21
CA LEU A 55 6.47 -3.40 -2.77
C LEU A 55 6.24 -4.29 -4.00
N PHE A 56 5.26 -5.19 -3.88
CA PHE A 56 4.80 -6.11 -4.93
C PHE A 56 3.32 -5.90 -5.23
N ILE A 57 2.90 -6.24 -6.44
CA ILE A 57 1.57 -5.96 -6.96
C ILE A 57 0.87 -7.28 -7.34
N LEU A 58 -0.39 -7.44 -6.92
CA LEU A 58 -1.24 -8.51 -7.44
C LEU A 58 -1.61 -8.24 -8.89
N GLY A 59 -1.34 -9.20 -9.77
CA GLY A 59 -1.64 -9.09 -11.19
C GLY A 59 -1.18 -10.31 -12.01
N GLY A 60 -0.95 -10.11 -13.30
CA GLY A 60 -0.31 -11.10 -14.17
C GLY A 60 1.13 -11.38 -13.75
N TYR A 61 1.68 -12.52 -14.16
CA TYR A 61 3.05 -12.90 -13.84
C TYR A 61 4.06 -12.04 -14.60
N ASP A 62 4.70 -11.11 -13.89
CA ASP A 62 5.71 -10.16 -14.39
C ASP A 62 6.68 -9.81 -13.27
N THR A 63 7.70 -10.65 -13.11
CA THR A 63 8.66 -10.54 -12.00
C THR A 63 9.56 -9.32 -12.11
N GLU A 64 9.81 -8.82 -13.32
CA GLU A 64 10.64 -7.62 -13.55
C GLU A 64 9.98 -6.38 -12.92
N ASN A 65 8.65 -6.30 -13.03
CA ASN A 65 7.86 -5.23 -12.42
C ASN A 65 7.31 -5.61 -11.03
N ARG A 66 7.87 -6.64 -10.38
CA ARG A 66 7.43 -7.15 -9.06
C ARG A 66 5.91 -7.38 -9.00
N THR A 67 5.33 -7.87 -10.09
CA THR A 67 3.89 -8.12 -10.23
C THR A 67 3.66 -9.60 -10.45
N GLY A 68 2.65 -10.16 -9.79
CA GLY A 68 2.36 -11.57 -9.99
C GLY A 68 1.05 -12.05 -9.38
N PRO A 69 0.66 -13.30 -9.71
CA PRO A 69 -0.54 -13.90 -9.17
C PRO A 69 -0.38 -14.18 -7.67
N ALA A 70 -1.51 -14.36 -6.97
CA ALA A 70 -1.53 -14.58 -5.53
C ALA A 70 -0.58 -15.68 -5.04
N ILE A 71 -0.49 -16.81 -5.75
CA ILE A 71 0.41 -17.91 -5.37
C ILE A 71 1.88 -17.47 -5.43
N TRP A 72 2.28 -16.73 -6.45
CA TRP A 72 3.63 -16.20 -6.55
C TRP A 72 3.93 -15.21 -5.42
N LEU A 73 2.97 -14.31 -5.11
CA LEU A 73 3.10 -13.38 -3.99
C LEU A 73 3.24 -14.09 -2.64
N LYS A 74 2.57 -15.23 -2.43
CA LYS A 74 2.79 -16.05 -1.22
C LYS A 74 4.23 -16.53 -1.12
N CYS A 75 4.83 -16.95 -2.23
CA CYS A 75 6.23 -17.39 -2.27
C CYS A 75 7.18 -16.22 -2.01
N VAL A 76 6.88 -15.02 -2.52
CA VAL A 76 7.60 -13.79 -2.16
C VAL A 76 7.53 -13.55 -0.66
N ILE A 77 6.34 -13.55 -0.05
CA ILE A 77 6.15 -13.34 1.39
C ILE A 77 6.87 -14.41 2.22
N ALA A 78 6.83 -15.66 1.78
CA ALA A 78 7.53 -16.77 2.42
C ALA A 78 9.06 -16.72 2.23
N ASN A 79 9.55 -15.79 1.40
CA ASN A 79 10.95 -15.64 1.05
C ASN A 79 11.58 -16.94 0.51
N THR A 80 10.85 -17.65 -0.35
CA THR A 80 11.28 -18.95 -0.93
C THR A 80 11.74 -18.86 -2.38
N LEU A 81 11.75 -17.66 -2.98
CA LEU A 81 12.13 -17.46 -4.36
C LEU A 81 13.58 -16.96 -4.45
N GLU A 82 14.46 -17.77 -5.03
CA GLU A 82 15.88 -17.42 -5.19
C GLU A 82 16.10 -16.18 -6.07
N SER A 83 15.17 -15.91 -7.01
CA SER A 83 15.26 -14.79 -7.94
C SER A 83 14.78 -13.45 -7.37
N ILE A 84 14.26 -13.43 -6.15
CA ILE A 84 13.72 -12.22 -5.51
C ILE A 84 14.45 -11.97 -4.19
N GLU A 85 15.23 -10.91 -4.16
CA GLU A 85 15.90 -10.45 -2.94
C GLU A 85 15.02 -9.45 -2.21
N LEU A 86 14.43 -9.87 -1.09
CA LEU A 86 13.75 -8.96 -0.18
C LEU A 86 14.79 -8.29 0.75
N PRO A 87 14.74 -6.95 0.92
CA PRO A 87 15.63 -6.28 1.85
C PRO A 87 15.47 -6.80 3.26
N GLU A 88 16.59 -7.14 3.90
CA GLU A 88 16.58 -7.59 5.28
C GLU A 88 15.88 -6.58 6.17
N ARG A 89 15.03 -7.08 7.08
CA ARG A 89 14.25 -6.32 8.09
C ARG A 89 13.04 -5.56 7.56
N LEU A 90 12.84 -5.40 6.26
CA LEU A 90 11.61 -4.83 5.72
C LEU A 90 10.50 -5.88 5.62
N THR A 91 9.30 -5.51 6.02
CA THR A 91 8.10 -6.36 5.88
C THR A 91 7.56 -6.17 4.45
N PRO A 92 7.35 -7.25 3.67
CA PRO A 92 6.78 -7.15 2.31
C PRO A 92 5.48 -6.34 2.28
N ILE A 93 5.30 -5.54 1.24
CA ILE A 93 4.09 -4.77 0.99
C ILE A 93 3.42 -5.35 -0.26
N ILE A 94 2.16 -5.77 -0.15
CA ILE A 94 1.39 -6.30 -1.27
C ILE A 94 0.25 -5.34 -1.58
N TYR A 95 0.33 -4.71 -2.74
CA TYR A 95 -0.74 -3.88 -3.28
C TYR A 95 -1.77 -4.73 -4.02
N LEU A 96 -3.04 -4.51 -3.68
CA LEU A 96 -4.20 -5.29 -4.13
C LEU A 96 -5.15 -4.39 -4.94
N PRO A 97 -4.90 -4.18 -6.24
CA PRO A 97 -5.75 -3.35 -7.08
C PRO A 97 -7.15 -3.95 -7.21
N GLY A 98 -8.18 -3.11 -7.08
CA GLY A 98 -9.57 -3.49 -7.30
C GLY A 98 -10.20 -4.27 -6.14
N ILE A 99 -9.45 -4.44 -5.04
CA ILE A 99 -9.88 -5.18 -3.86
C ILE A 99 -9.98 -4.22 -2.69
N SER A 100 -11.17 -4.14 -2.09
CA SER A 100 -11.36 -3.40 -0.84
C SER A 100 -10.97 -4.22 0.38
N ARG A 101 -10.69 -3.54 1.49
CA ARG A 101 -10.54 -4.19 2.80
C ARG A 101 -11.74 -5.08 3.17
N ASN A 102 -12.96 -4.65 2.88
CA ASN A 102 -14.16 -5.40 3.23
C ASN A 102 -14.25 -6.71 2.44
N GLU A 103 -13.95 -6.69 1.14
CA GLU A 103 -13.90 -7.90 0.32
C GLU A 103 -12.81 -8.86 0.77
N LEU A 104 -11.62 -8.35 1.11
CA LEU A 104 -10.55 -9.22 1.60
C LEU A 104 -10.92 -9.90 2.93
N ARG A 105 -11.69 -9.22 3.80
CA ARG A 105 -12.15 -9.77 5.07
C ARG A 105 -13.32 -10.73 4.94
N ALA A 106 -14.16 -10.55 3.91
CA ALA A 106 -15.26 -11.44 3.59
C ALA A 106 -14.77 -12.61 2.73
N ILE A 107 -14.09 -13.58 3.35
CA ILE A 107 -13.45 -14.72 2.66
C ILE A 107 -14.41 -15.44 1.71
N GLU A 108 -15.69 -15.59 2.10
CA GLU A 108 -16.73 -16.24 1.29
C GLU A 108 -17.05 -15.50 -0.02
N LEU A 109 -16.84 -14.18 -0.05
CA LEU A 109 -17.08 -13.30 -1.21
C LEU A 109 -15.80 -12.96 -1.97
N CYS A 110 -14.65 -13.49 -1.51
CA CYS A 110 -13.34 -13.16 -2.05
C CYS A 110 -13.14 -13.85 -3.42
N PRO A 111 -12.77 -13.11 -4.49
CA PRO A 111 -12.52 -13.72 -5.79
C PRO A 111 -11.48 -14.84 -5.73
N ASP A 112 -11.62 -15.89 -6.54
CA ASP A 112 -10.71 -17.06 -6.52
C ASP A 112 -9.25 -16.67 -6.66
N ALA A 113 -8.96 -15.64 -7.47
CA ALA A 113 -7.62 -15.14 -7.71
C ALA A 113 -6.91 -14.61 -6.45
N ILE A 114 -7.65 -14.21 -5.40
CA ILE A 114 -7.09 -13.63 -4.17
C ILE A 114 -7.33 -14.49 -2.93
N LYS A 115 -8.16 -15.54 -3.01
CA LYS A 115 -8.31 -16.53 -1.93
C LYS A 115 -6.99 -17.01 -1.32
N PRO A 116 -5.90 -17.25 -2.09
CA PRO A 116 -4.63 -17.67 -1.50
C PRO A 116 -3.93 -16.61 -0.63
N LEU A 117 -4.34 -15.35 -0.68
CA LEU A 117 -3.83 -14.27 0.17
C LEU A 117 -4.79 -13.94 1.32
N ALA A 118 -6.00 -14.51 1.34
CA ALA A 118 -7.05 -14.12 2.27
C ALA A 118 -6.67 -14.38 3.74
N GLU A 119 -5.87 -15.41 4.02
CA GLU A 119 -5.40 -15.71 5.38
C GLU A 119 -4.39 -14.67 5.90
N LEU A 120 -3.78 -13.88 5.01
CA LEU A 120 -2.81 -12.86 5.40
C LEU A 120 -3.46 -11.73 6.20
N GLN A 121 -4.78 -11.59 6.16
CA GLN A 121 -5.49 -10.67 7.05
C GLN A 121 -5.31 -10.99 8.54
N TYR A 122 -4.92 -12.22 8.88
CA TYR A 122 -4.71 -12.69 10.25
C TYR A 122 -3.24 -12.69 10.67
N ARG A 123 -2.32 -12.79 9.69
CA ARG A 123 -0.86 -12.89 9.93
C ARG A 123 -0.08 -11.63 9.55
N GLY A 124 -0.68 -10.78 8.71
CA GLY A 124 -0.17 -9.49 8.30
C GLY A 124 -0.95 -8.35 8.94
N VAL A 125 -0.74 -7.17 8.39
CA VAL A 125 -1.45 -5.94 8.77
C VAL A 125 -2.09 -5.32 7.53
N LEU A 126 -3.29 -4.75 7.69
CA LEU A 126 -3.95 -3.97 6.65
C LEU A 126 -3.58 -2.50 6.82
N TRP A 127 -2.99 -1.90 5.79
CA TRP A 127 -2.80 -0.46 5.76
C TRP A 127 -4.12 0.21 5.35
N SER A 128 -4.93 0.56 6.36
CA SER A 128 -6.25 1.15 6.20
C SER A 128 -6.45 2.34 7.14
N GLN A 129 -7.46 3.16 6.88
CA GLN A 129 -7.87 4.23 7.79
C GLN A 129 -8.35 3.67 9.14
N HIS A 130 -8.36 4.51 10.17
CA HIS A 130 -8.87 4.17 11.51
C HIS A 130 -10.33 3.68 11.51
N ASN A 131 -11.14 4.14 10.56
CA ASN A 131 -12.53 3.73 10.39
C ASN A 131 -12.70 2.43 9.56
N GLY A 132 -11.60 1.77 9.18
CA GLY A 132 -11.62 0.52 8.42
C GLY A 132 -11.88 0.67 6.92
N LYS A 133 -11.85 1.89 6.36
CA LYS A 133 -11.88 2.13 4.91
C LYS A 133 -10.49 2.10 4.30
N ASP A 134 -10.42 1.82 3.00
CA ASP A 134 -9.18 1.91 2.22
C ASP A 134 -8.64 3.35 2.20
N TRP A 135 -7.32 3.50 2.08
CA TRP A 135 -6.72 4.81 1.86
C TRP A 135 -6.92 5.24 0.42
N THR A 136 -7.88 6.12 0.15
CA THR A 136 -7.94 6.87 -1.11
C THR A 136 -6.85 7.94 -1.13
N VAL A 137 -6.46 8.43 -2.31
CA VAL A 137 -5.45 9.49 -2.44
C VAL A 137 -5.89 10.73 -1.66
N ASN A 138 -7.13 11.18 -1.88
CA ASN A 138 -7.69 12.33 -1.18
C ASN A 138 -7.78 12.12 0.34
N ALA A 139 -8.16 10.91 0.79
CA ALA A 139 -8.19 10.62 2.23
C ALA A 139 -6.80 10.70 2.84
N PHE A 140 -5.77 10.19 2.16
CA PHE A 140 -4.39 10.26 2.64
C PHE A 140 -3.90 11.71 2.74
N LEU A 141 -4.19 12.55 1.75
CA LEU A 141 -3.78 13.96 1.79
C LEU A 141 -4.51 14.76 2.88
N THR A 142 -5.82 14.55 3.06
CA THR A 142 -6.67 15.41 3.91
C THR A 142 -6.86 14.92 5.34
N SER A 143 -6.70 13.62 5.61
CA SER A 143 -7.00 13.07 6.93
C SER A 143 -6.00 13.54 7.99
N ALA A 144 -6.52 14.02 9.12
CA ALA A 144 -5.70 14.27 10.31
C ALA A 144 -5.34 13.01 11.09
N ALA A 145 -6.07 11.92 10.87
CA ALA A 145 -5.88 10.65 11.56
C ALA A 145 -5.08 9.68 10.68
N GLY A 146 -3.76 9.88 10.62
CA GLY A 146 -2.81 9.04 9.88
C GLY A 146 -2.55 9.46 8.42
N GLY A 147 -3.13 10.58 7.98
CA GLY A 147 -2.80 11.24 6.70
C GLY A 147 -1.97 12.51 6.89
N LEU A 148 -1.97 13.39 5.89
CA LEU A 148 -1.11 14.59 5.86
C LEU A 148 -1.78 15.88 6.37
N SER A 149 -3.08 15.87 6.68
CA SER A 149 -3.83 17.05 7.15
C SER A 149 -3.77 18.28 6.21
N LEU A 150 -3.64 18.07 4.90
CA LEU A 150 -3.63 19.15 3.91
C LEU A 150 -5.02 19.70 3.64
N ASP A 151 -5.10 20.99 3.34
CA ASP A 151 -6.34 21.66 2.92
C ASP A 151 -6.61 21.44 1.43
N VAL A 152 -7.04 20.22 1.08
CA VAL A 152 -7.41 19.86 -0.29
C VAL A 152 -8.93 19.87 -0.42
N ALA A 153 -9.42 20.57 -1.44
CA ALA A 153 -10.84 20.60 -1.77
C ALA A 153 -11.36 19.19 -2.08
N LYS A 154 -12.60 18.91 -1.65
CA LYS A 154 -13.21 17.57 -1.72
C LYS A 154 -14.21 17.42 -2.86
N ASP A 155 -14.28 18.39 -3.75
CA ASP A 155 -15.17 18.35 -4.90
C ASP A 155 -14.63 17.42 -6.00
N LYS A 156 -15.53 17.00 -6.87
CA LYS A 156 -15.24 16.04 -7.95
C LYS A 156 -14.15 16.54 -8.91
N ASN A 157 -14.13 17.84 -9.22
CA ASN A 157 -13.15 18.39 -10.15
C ASN A 157 -11.74 18.32 -9.55
N THR A 158 -11.62 18.62 -8.26
CA THR A 158 -10.36 18.48 -7.52
C THR A 158 -9.89 17.03 -7.47
N HIS A 159 -10.79 16.06 -7.23
CA HIS A 159 -10.43 14.64 -7.24
C HIS A 159 -9.92 14.19 -8.61
N GLU A 160 -10.60 14.56 -9.69
CA GLU A 160 -10.17 14.22 -11.04
C GLU A 160 -8.83 14.87 -11.42
N ALA A 161 -8.62 16.13 -11.00
CA ALA A 161 -7.35 16.81 -11.19
C ALA A 161 -6.22 16.13 -10.42
N LEU A 162 -6.49 15.73 -9.17
CA LEU A 162 -5.52 15.04 -8.32
C LEU A 162 -5.10 13.69 -8.92
N SER A 163 -6.04 12.90 -9.44
CA SER A 163 -5.72 11.63 -10.11
C SER A 163 -4.80 11.82 -11.33
N ARG A 164 -4.95 12.92 -12.07
CA ARG A 164 -4.06 13.25 -13.21
C ARG A 164 -2.69 13.77 -12.77
N ALA A 165 -2.65 14.50 -11.66
CA ALA A 165 -1.43 15.14 -11.16
C ALA A 165 -0.69 14.30 -10.09
N LEU A 166 -1.20 13.13 -9.72
CA LEU A 166 -0.71 12.36 -8.56
C LEU A 166 0.80 12.10 -8.62
N ALA A 167 1.31 11.75 -9.80
CA ALA A 167 2.74 11.55 -10.04
C ALA A 167 3.57 12.78 -9.63
N GLU A 168 3.12 13.98 -9.99
CA GLU A 168 3.81 15.23 -9.64
C GLU A 168 3.63 15.58 -8.16
N VAL A 169 2.42 15.40 -7.62
CA VAL A 169 2.09 15.68 -6.22
C VAL A 169 2.97 14.87 -5.28
N LEU A 170 3.31 13.62 -5.61
CA LEU A 170 4.21 12.79 -4.81
C LEU A 170 5.58 13.44 -4.55
N TYR A 171 6.11 14.21 -5.49
CA TYR A 171 7.41 14.88 -5.34
C TYR A 171 7.33 16.28 -4.73
N LYS A 172 6.12 16.82 -4.53
CA LYS A 172 5.95 18.13 -3.91
C LYS A 172 6.25 18.08 -2.42
N ASP A 173 6.83 19.16 -1.93
CA ASP A 173 7.02 19.37 -0.50
C ASP A 173 5.64 19.63 0.14
N ILE A 174 5.38 18.98 1.26
CA ILE A 174 4.09 19.04 1.97
C ILE A 174 3.76 20.47 2.40
N HIS A 175 4.76 21.30 2.73
CA HIS A 175 4.54 22.70 3.12
C HIS A 175 4.39 23.65 1.93
N SER A 176 4.61 23.17 0.72
CA SER A 176 4.43 23.94 -0.53
C SER A 176 3.07 23.70 -1.20
N LEU A 177 2.25 22.81 -0.62
CA LEU A 177 0.92 22.44 -1.08
C LEU A 177 -0.17 23.19 -0.33
#